data_AF-A0A9X7TIM8-F1
#
_entry.id   AF-A0A9X7TIM8-F1
#
_cell.length_a   1.000
_cell.length_b   1.000
_cell.length_c   1.000
_cell.angle_alpha   90.00
_cell.angle_beta   90.00
_cell.angle_gamma   90.00
#
_symmetry.space_group_name_H-M   'P 1'
#
loop_
_entity.id
_entity.type
_entity.pdbx_description
1 polymer ?
#
loop_
_entity_poly.entity_id
_entity_poly.type
_entity_poly.pdbx_seq_one_letter_code
_entity_poly.pdbx_strand_id
1 'polypeptide(L)'
;MAKLLKILWALFIGGNIYDVIITWIGWKYFNVFEFDNWYYLISGTVDSYNIYYFLALIGVKIYLFVGMFWFLKLFDKFNASKFKWLGLVPVTLVTLGGNYYDTVQLLHVFGLL
;
A
#
# COMPACT_ATOMS: atom_id res chain seq x y z
N MET A 1 -20.06 14.12 -6.08
CA MET A 1 -18.59 14.18 -5.84
C MET A 1 -18.16 13.72 -4.45
N ALA A 2 -18.75 14.24 -3.36
CA ALA A 2 -18.35 13.85 -2.00
C ALA A 2 -18.43 12.32 -1.72
N LYS A 3 -19.44 11.63 -2.29
CA LYS A 3 -19.58 10.17 -2.16
C LYS A 3 -18.42 9.40 -2.82
N LEU A 4 -18.03 9.77 -4.03
CA LEU A 4 -16.90 9.15 -4.74
C LEU A 4 -15.60 9.33 -3.96
N LEU A 5 -15.34 10.54 -3.45
CA LEU A 5 -14.13 10.82 -2.67
C LEU A 5 -14.07 9.96 -1.39
N LYS A 6 -15.21 9.78 -0.71
CA LYS A 6 -15.31 8.88 0.46
C LYS A 6 -15.02 7.43 0.10
N ILE A 7 -15.55 6.95 -1.04
CA ILE A 7 -15.31 5.59 -1.53
C ILE A 7 -13.82 5.40 -1.86
N LEU A 8 -13.20 6.34 -2.57
CA LEU A 8 -11.79 6.27 -2.92
C LEU A 8 -10.90 6.23 -1.66
N TRP A 9 -11.19 7.06 -0.66
CA TRP A 9 -10.50 6.99 0.63
C TRP A 9 -10.68 5.65 1.32
N ALA A 10 -11.91 5.12 1.35
CA ALA A 10 -12.18 3.82 1.97
C ALA A 10 -11.42 2.69 1.25
N LEU A 11 -11.40 2.69 -0.08
CA LEU A 11 -10.64 1.72 -0.88
C LEU A 11 -9.13 1.87 -0.68
N PHE A 12 -8.64 3.10 -0.65
CA PHE A 12 -7.21 3.36 -0.48
C PHE A 12 -6.71 2.95 0.91
N ILE A 13 -7.45 3.30 1.97
CA ILE A 13 -7.12 2.91 3.35
C ILE A 13 -7.30 1.41 3.53
N GLY A 14 -8.47 0.88 3.18
CA GLY A 14 -8.77 -0.55 3.32
C GLY A 14 -7.83 -1.43 2.51
N GLY A 15 -7.49 -1.01 1.29
CA GLY A 15 -6.53 -1.70 0.43
C GLY A 15 -5.13 -1.75 1.06
N ASN A 16 -4.66 -0.65 1.64
CA ASN A 16 -3.35 -0.64 2.31
C ASN A 16 -3.34 -1.41 3.64
N ILE A 17 -4.46 -1.49 4.37
CA ILE A 17 -4.58 -2.38 5.54
C ILE A 17 -4.51 -3.85 5.09
N TYR A 18 -5.22 -4.18 4.01
CA TYR A 18 -5.19 -5.53 3.42
C TYR A 18 -3.77 -5.93 2.98
N ASP A 19 -3.07 -5.05 2.26
CA ASP A 19 -1.69 -5.22 1.83
C ASP A 19 -0.75 -5.58 2.99
N VAL A 20 -0.84 -4.85 4.11
CA VAL A 20 -0.04 -5.11 5.32
C VAL A 20 -0.33 -6.51 5.88
N ILE A 21 -1.61 -6.93 5.90
CA ILE A 21 -2.01 -8.24 6.41
C ILE A 21 -1.50 -9.36 5.49
N ILE A 22 -1.67 -9.23 4.17
CA ILE A 22 -1.23 -10.25 3.20
C ILE A 22 0.28 -10.35 3.19
N THR A 23 1.00 -9.22 3.17
CA THR A 23 2.47 -9.17 3.25
C THR A 23 2.96 -9.87 4.52
N TRP A 24 2.30 -9.62 5.66
CA TRP A 24 2.64 -10.30 6.92
C TRP A 24 2.44 -11.81 6.84
N ILE A 25 1.31 -12.28 6.29
CA ILE A 25 1.01 -13.71 6.12
C ILE A 25 2.03 -14.37 5.19
N GLY A 26 2.24 -13.82 4.00
CA GLY A 26 3.14 -14.41 3.00
C GLY A 26 4.59 -14.42 3.47
N TRP A 27 5.04 -13.38 4.19
CA TRP A 27 6.40 -13.35 4.72
C TRP A 27 6.57 -14.31 5.90
N LYS A 28 5.65 -14.31 6.88
CA LYS A 28 5.78 -15.12 8.09
C LYS A 28 5.70 -16.63 7.83
N TYR A 29 4.84 -17.05 6.90
CA TYR A 29 4.54 -18.47 6.73
C TYR A 29 5.15 -19.09 5.47
N PHE A 30 5.51 -18.28 4.47
CA PHE A 30 5.83 -18.82 3.15
C PHE A 30 7.05 -18.21 2.47
N ASN A 31 7.67 -17.17 3.03
CA ASN A 31 8.80 -16.44 2.42
C ASN A 31 8.54 -15.96 0.97
N VAL A 32 7.29 -15.64 0.63
CA VAL A 32 6.84 -15.41 -0.76
C VAL A 32 7.14 -14.01 -1.28
N PHE A 33 7.48 -13.11 -0.36
CA PHE A 33 7.82 -11.73 -0.67
C PHE A 33 9.32 -11.55 -0.49
N GLU A 34 10.09 -11.94 -1.51
CA GLU A 34 11.52 -11.65 -1.60
C GLU A 34 11.70 -10.15 -1.86
N PHE A 35 12.25 -9.44 -0.87
CA PHE A 35 12.57 -8.03 -1.00
C PHE A 35 13.91 -7.85 -1.73
N ASP A 36 14.06 -8.37 -2.94
CA ASP A 36 15.41 -8.61 -3.48
C ASP A 36 16.16 -7.37 -3.97
N ASN A 37 15.50 -6.26 -4.34
CA ASN A 37 16.19 -5.20 -5.12
C ASN A 37 16.15 -3.75 -4.57
N TRP A 38 15.14 -3.33 -3.82
CA TRP A 38 15.15 -1.99 -3.17
C TRP A 38 15.91 -1.98 -1.82
N TYR A 39 16.30 -3.19 -1.39
CA TYR A 39 16.72 -3.60 -0.07
C TYR A 39 18.24 -3.48 0.16
N TYR A 40 19.05 -3.61 -0.89
CA TYR A 40 20.51 -3.46 -0.83
C TYR A 40 20.98 -2.03 -0.51
N LEU A 41 20.09 -1.04 -0.65
CA LEU A 41 20.43 0.37 -0.44
C LEU A 41 20.43 0.82 1.03
N ILE A 42 19.87 0.02 1.96
CA ILE A 42 19.58 0.52 3.32
C ILE A 42 20.22 -0.32 4.46
N SER A 43 20.44 -1.64 4.32
CA SER A 43 20.84 -2.42 5.52
C SER A 43 21.68 -3.71 5.34
N GLY A 44 22.10 -4.10 4.13
CA GLY A 44 22.79 -5.40 3.92
C GLY A 44 21.84 -6.61 4.04
N THR A 45 22.27 -7.85 3.77
CA THR A 45 21.42 -9.05 3.63
C THR A 45 20.58 -9.36 4.89
N VAL A 46 19.27 -9.60 4.72
CA VAL A 46 18.39 -10.11 5.78
C VAL A 46 17.81 -11.42 5.30
N ASP A 47 18.32 -12.48 5.91
CA ASP A 47 17.93 -13.86 5.61
C ASP A 47 16.70 -14.32 6.44
N SER A 48 16.02 -13.41 7.17
CA SER A 48 14.91 -13.78 8.07
C SER A 48 13.93 -12.63 8.41
N TYR A 49 12.72 -12.99 8.89
CA TYR A 49 11.71 -12.04 9.36
C TYR A 49 12.26 -11.10 10.44
N ASN A 50 12.22 -9.79 10.19
CA ASN A 50 12.58 -8.78 11.18
C ASN A 50 11.45 -7.75 11.32
N ILE A 51 10.92 -7.69 12.55
CA ILE A 51 9.78 -6.87 12.95
C ILE A 51 9.99 -5.37 12.70
N TYR A 52 11.23 -4.87 12.80
CA TYR A 52 11.52 -3.46 12.57
C TYR A 52 11.29 -3.06 11.10
N TYR A 53 11.51 -3.96 10.13
CA TYR A 53 11.20 -3.68 8.72
C TYR A 53 9.70 -3.65 8.47
N PHE A 54 8.96 -4.57 9.08
CA PHE A 54 7.51 -4.57 8.99
C PHE A 54 6.92 -3.26 9.54
N LEU A 55 7.46 -2.77 10.67
CA LEU A 55 7.09 -1.47 11.24
C LEU A 55 7.50 -0.30 10.32
N ALA A 56 8.66 -0.37 9.67
CA ALA A 56 9.08 0.66 8.71
C ALA A 56 8.14 0.75 7.50
N LEU A 57 7.71 -0.40 6.94
CA LEU A 57 6.73 -0.45 5.85
C LEU A 57 5.37 0.14 6.25
N ILE A 58 4.91 -0.14 7.47
CA ILE A 58 3.71 0.51 8.03
C ILE A 58 3.94 2.03 8.12
N GLY A 59 5.12 2.46 8.59
CA GLY A 59 5.51 3.86 8.64
C GLY A 59 5.44 4.56 7.28
N VAL A 60 5.94 3.91 6.22
CA VAL A 60 5.85 4.42 4.83
C VAL A 60 4.39 4.59 4.40
N LYS A 61 3.51 3.63 4.71
CA LYS A 61 2.07 3.75 4.40
C LYS A 61 1.39 4.87 5.18
N ILE A 62 1.72 5.06 6.46
CA ILE A 62 1.23 6.20 7.26
C ILE A 62 1.68 7.52 6.63
N TYR A 63 2.96 7.62 6.24
CA TYR A 63 3.50 8.80 5.58
C TYR A 63 2.77 9.08 4.25
N LEU A 64 2.46 8.03 3.48
CA LEU A 64 1.67 8.16 2.26
C LEU A 64 0.25 8.67 2.54
N PHE A 65 -0.43 8.20 3.59
CA PHE A 65 -1.77 8.71 3.96
C PHE A 65 -1.74 10.18 4.33
N VAL A 66 -0.78 10.59 5.16
CA VAL A 66 -0.60 11.98 5.59
C VAL A 66 -0.25 12.87 4.39
N GLY A 67 0.69 12.41 3.55
CA GLY A 67 1.08 13.08 2.31
C GLY A 67 -0.11 13.28 1.37
N MET A 68 -0.92 12.24 1.16
CA MET A 68 -2.12 12.32 0.34
C MET A 68 -3.17 13.25 0.93
N PHE A 69 -3.36 13.27 2.24
CA PHE A 69 -4.25 14.21 2.90
C PHE A 69 -3.85 15.66 2.60
N TRP A 70 -2.57 16.00 2.79
CA TRP A 70 -2.05 17.34 2.52
C TRP A 70 -2.04 17.69 1.03
N PHE A 71 -1.72 16.74 0.16
CA PHE A 71 -1.82 16.90 -1.28
C PHE A 71 -3.25 17.28 -1.70
N LEU A 72 -4.27 16.59 -1.18
CA LEU A 72 -5.66 16.94 -1.47
C LEU A 72 -6.08 18.29 -0.88
N LYS A 73 -5.45 18.75 0.21
CA LYS A 73 -5.68 20.12 0.74
C LYS A 73 -5.21 21.20 -0.24
N LEU A 74 -4.24 20.92 -1.12
CA LEU A 74 -3.84 21.87 -2.17
C LEU A 74 -5.00 22.15 -3.13
N PHE A 75 -5.84 21.17 -3.44
CA PHE A 75 -7.02 21.38 -4.29
C PHE A 75 -8.01 22.36 -3.65
N ASP A 76 -8.14 22.38 -2.32
CA ASP A 76 -8.95 23.41 -1.64
C ASP A 76 -8.32 24.79 -1.81
N LYS A 77 -6.99 24.88 -1.62
CA LYS A 77 -6.24 26.13 -1.74
C LYS A 77 -6.33 26.76 -3.14
N PHE A 78 -6.40 25.93 -4.18
CA PHE A 78 -6.51 26.38 -5.58
C PHE A 78 -7.95 26.47 -6.09
N ASN A 79 -8.97 26.42 -5.22
CA ASN A 79 -10.39 26.41 -5.62
C ASN A 79 -10.77 25.28 -6.60
N ALA A 80 -10.02 24.17 -6.55
CA ALA A 80 -10.18 22.98 -7.37
C ALA A 80 -10.75 21.79 -6.58
N SER A 81 -11.45 22.04 -5.46
CA SER A 81 -11.93 21.00 -4.53
C SER A 81 -12.82 19.93 -5.19
N LYS A 82 -13.55 20.30 -6.25
CA LYS A 82 -14.34 19.36 -7.07
C LYS A 82 -13.49 18.29 -7.78
N PHE A 83 -12.19 18.51 -7.94
CA PHE A 83 -11.27 17.63 -8.64
C PHE A 83 -10.39 16.77 -7.73
N LYS A 84 -10.55 16.82 -6.41
CA LYS A 84 -9.76 16.00 -5.46
C LYS A 84 -9.72 14.50 -5.78
N TRP A 85 -10.79 13.99 -6.39
CA TRP A 85 -10.87 12.58 -6.79
C TRP A 85 -9.77 12.23 -7.81
N LEU A 86 -9.34 13.16 -8.68
CA LEU A 86 -8.23 12.95 -9.62
C LEU A 86 -6.92 12.64 -8.91
N GLY A 87 -6.71 13.18 -7.71
CA GLY A 87 -5.54 12.88 -6.91
C GLY A 87 -5.59 11.47 -6.30
N LEU A 88 -6.77 11.00 -5.88
CA LEU A 88 -6.91 9.69 -5.23
C LEU A 88 -7.03 8.53 -6.20
N VAL A 89 -7.67 8.69 -7.36
CA VAL A 89 -7.87 7.61 -8.33
C VAL A 89 -6.57 6.86 -8.66
N PRO A 90 -5.47 7.52 -9.11
CA PRO A 90 -4.27 6.80 -9.50
C PRO A 90 -3.66 6.04 -8.32
N VAL A 91 -3.62 6.65 -7.12
CA VAL A 91 -3.07 6.01 -5.92
C VAL A 91 -3.91 4.81 -5.47
N THR A 92 -5.25 4.93 -5.58
CA THR A 92 -6.17 3.84 -5.28
C THR A 92 -6.00 2.69 -6.27
N LEU A 93 -5.85 2.98 -7.56
CA LEU A 93 -5.62 1.95 -8.59
C LEU A 93 -4.30 1.22 -8.39
N VAL A 94 -3.22 1.94 -8.07
CA VAL A 94 -1.93 1.32 -7.74
C VAL A 94 -2.05 0.41 -6.51
N THR A 95 -2.77 0.86 -5.47
CA THR A 95 -3.01 0.04 -4.27
C THR A 95 -3.78 -1.23 -4.60
N LEU A 96 -4.87 -1.13 -5.37
CA LEU A 96 -5.67 -2.30 -5.73
C LEU A 96 -4.91 -3.25 -6.65
N GLY A 97 -4.11 -2.73 -7.59
CA GLY A 97 -3.27 -3.52 -8.47
C GLY A 97 -2.17 -4.28 -7.71
N GLY A 98 -1.50 -3.61 -6.77
CA GLY A 98 -0.54 -4.25 -5.86
C GLY A 98 -1.18 -5.36 -5.05
N ASN A 99 -2.32 -5.08 -4.40
CA ASN A 99 -3.06 -6.09 -3.65
C ASN A 99 -3.44 -7.30 -4.49
N TYR A 100 -3.90 -7.08 -5.72
CA TYR A 100 -4.24 -8.18 -6.63
C TYR A 100 -3.02 -9.06 -6.90
N TYR A 101 -1.88 -8.43 -7.22
CA TYR A 101 -0.63 -9.14 -7.48
C TYR A 101 -0.17 -9.96 -6.27
N ASP A 102 -0.11 -9.35 -5.08
CA ASP A 102 0.32 -10.03 -3.85
C ASP A 102 -0.60 -11.19 -3.48
N THR A 103 -1.91 -11.02 -3.70
CA THR A 103 -2.91 -12.07 -3.47
C THR A 103 -2.68 -13.25 -4.40
N VAL A 104 -2.44 -13.00 -5.70
CA VAL A 104 -2.17 -14.05 -6.68
C VAL A 104 -0.89 -14.82 -6.32
N GLN A 105 0.18 -14.12 -5.94
CA GLN A 105 1.41 -14.76 -5.47
C GLN A 105 1.17 -15.65 -4.26
N LEU A 106 0.42 -15.16 -3.27
CA LEU A 106 0.08 -15.94 -2.09
C LEU A 106 -0.75 -17.18 -2.46
N LEU A 107 -1.75 -17.05 -3.33
CA LEU A 107 -2.59 -18.18 -3.78
C LEU A 107 -1.80 -19.26 -4.53
N HIS A 108 -0.83 -18.87 -5.38
CA HIS A 108 0.06 -19.81 -6.06
C HIS A 108 0.85 -20.67 -5.06
N VAL A 109 1.30 -20.06 -3.98
CA VAL A 109 2.06 -20.74 -2.93
C VAL A 109 1.18 -21.70 -2.14
N PHE A 110 -0.10 -21.37 -1.97
CA PHE A 110 -1.10 -22.29 -1.42
C PHE A 110 -1.53 -23.40 -2.38
N GLY A 111 -1.07 -23.39 -3.64
CA GLY A 111 -1.50 -24.35 -4.66
C GLY A 111 -2.97 -24.22 -5.05
N LEU A 112 -3.57 -23.04 -4.83
CA LEU A 112 -4.96 -22.73 -5.15
C LEU A 112 -5.13 -22.13 -6.56
N LEU A 113 -4.02 -21.75 -7.20
CA LEU A 113 -3.87 -21.29 -8.58
C LEU A 113 -2.56 -21.81 -9.16
#